data_AF-A0A9D3M1S3-F1
#
_entry.id   AF-A0A9D3M1S3-F1
#
_cell.length_a   1.000
_cell.length_b   1.000
_cell.length_c   1.000
_cell.angle_alpha   90.00
_cell.angle_beta   90.00
_cell.angle_gamma   90.00
#
_symmetry.space_group_name_H-M   'P 1'
#
loop_
_entity.id
_entity.type
_entity.pdbx_description
1 polymer ?
#
loop_
_entity_poly.entity_id
_entity_poly.type
_entity_poly.pdbx_seq_one_letter_code
_entity_poly.pdbx_strand_id
1 'polypeptide(L)'
;MLETCGSERSLKITLHILRNMKQKDLVDSLERDEQLNESIKRAQQALKTHLKRKFECIFEGLAKQDHPTLLNEIYTELYITEGGSGGVNNEHEVRQIETASKRKTTQETAILCNDIFKPLPGQKKPIRTVLTKGIAGIGKTVSVQKFILDWAEGKANQDVDFIFTLPFRDLNLKKERAFSLMQLLQHYFPQLKEIKSVEGDQV
;
A
#
# COMPACT_ATOMS: atom_id res chain seq x y z
N MET A 1 31.97 11.18 24.13
CA MET A 1 30.96 10.17 23.77
C MET A 1 29.61 10.86 23.86
N LEU A 2 29.07 11.35 22.74
CA LEU A 2 27.76 12.02 22.71
C LEU A 2 26.70 10.93 22.69
N GLU A 3 26.01 10.75 23.82
CA GLU A 3 24.80 9.93 23.86
C GLU A 3 23.76 10.58 22.93
N THR A 4 23.47 9.93 21.81
CA THR A 4 22.38 10.34 20.92
C THR A 4 21.07 10.16 21.67
N CYS A 5 20.50 11.27 22.12
CA CYS A 5 19.22 11.30 22.82
C CYS A 5 18.09 10.92 21.83
N GLY A 6 17.28 9.90 22.17
CA GLY A 6 16.16 9.47 21.32
C GLY A 6 15.19 10.60 20.97
N SER A 7 14.47 10.48 19.84
CA SER A 7 13.65 11.57 19.26
C SER A 7 12.69 12.22 20.26
N GLU A 8 12.04 11.42 21.12
CA GLU A 8 11.09 11.90 22.13
C GLU A 8 11.76 12.73 23.24
N ARG A 9 12.94 12.31 23.70
CA ARG A 9 13.70 13.05 24.71
C ARG A 9 14.28 14.34 24.13
N SER A 10 14.74 14.29 22.88
CA SER A 10 15.23 15.47 22.15
C SER A 10 14.12 16.52 21.94
N LEU A 11 12.90 16.09 21.63
CA LEU A 11 11.74 16.97 21.49
C LEU A 11 11.37 17.63 22.82
N LYS A 12 11.34 16.87 23.92
CA LYS A 12 11.09 17.40 25.27
C LYS A 12 12.11 18.45 25.69
N ILE A 13 13.40 18.22 25.42
CA ILE A 13 14.47 19.19 25.70
C ILE A 13 14.29 20.45 24.85
N THR A 14 14.00 20.29 23.55
CA THR A 14 13.78 21.42 22.63
C THR A 14 12.60 22.29 23.07
N LEU A 15 11.46 21.68 23.41
CA LEU A 15 10.29 22.40 23.93
C LEU A 15 10.61 23.15 25.22
N HIS A 16 11.38 22.52 26.13
CA HIS A 16 11.80 23.18 27.37
C HIS A 16 12.65 24.44 27.11
N ILE A 17 13.63 24.36 26.21
CA ILE A 17 14.47 25.50 25.83
C ILE A 17 13.62 26.62 25.21
N LEU A 18 12.74 26.29 24.26
CA LEU A 18 11.89 27.28 23.58
C LEU A 18 10.94 28.00 24.55
N ARG A 19 10.37 27.28 25.52
CA ARG A 19 9.55 27.86 26.60
C ARG A 19 10.35 28.85 27.45
N ASN A 20 11.59 28.51 27.80
CA ASN A 20 12.49 29.42 28.54
C ASN A 20 12.86 30.66 27.72
N MET A 21 12.98 30.52 26.40
CA MET A 21 13.23 31.62 25.47
C MET A 21 11.97 32.46 25.15
N LYS A 22 10.81 32.14 25.74
CA LYS A 22 9.52 32.79 25.48
C LYS A 22 9.06 32.73 24.01
N GLN A 23 9.50 31.71 23.27
CA GLN A 23 9.15 31.49 21.86
C GLN A 23 7.83 30.72 21.74
N LYS A 24 6.70 31.37 22.06
CA LYS A 24 5.38 30.71 22.11
C LYS A 24 4.95 30.10 20.77
N ASP A 25 5.05 30.85 19.68
CA ASP A 25 4.60 30.39 18.36
C ASP A 25 5.33 29.11 17.91
N LEU A 26 6.63 28.98 18.23
CA LEU A 26 7.42 27.80 17.92
C LEU A 26 7.02 26.59 18.78
N VAL A 27 6.72 26.82 20.06
CA VAL A 27 6.21 25.77 20.96
C VAL A 27 4.87 25.25 20.44
N ASP A 28 3.93 26.15 20.13
CA ASP A 28 2.59 25.78 19.64
C ASP A 28 2.64 25.09 18.27
N SER A 29 3.60 25.45 17.42
CA SER A 29 3.84 24.75 16.15
C SER A 29 4.35 23.32 16.38
N LEU A 30 5.37 23.15 17.21
CA LEU A 30 5.97 21.84 17.46
C LEU A 30 5.01 20.87 18.18
N GLU A 31 4.21 21.37 19.11
CA GLU A 31 3.18 20.57 19.80
C GLU A 31 2.07 20.13 18.83
N ARG A 32 1.65 21.00 17.91
CA ARG A 32 0.71 20.62 16.83
C ARG A 32 1.30 19.56 15.91
N ASP A 33 2.55 19.72 15.50
CA ASP A 33 3.24 18.74 14.65
C ASP A 33 3.39 17.39 15.35
N GLU A 34 3.69 17.37 16.65
CA GLU A 34 3.73 16.15 17.45
C GLU A 34 2.35 15.47 17.52
N GLN A 35 1.30 16.24 17.80
CA GLN A 35 -0.06 15.72 17.84
C GLN A 35 -0.53 15.18 16.47
N LEU A 36 -0.16 15.85 15.39
CA LEU A 36 -0.44 15.39 14.02
C LEU A 36 0.31 14.08 13.73
N ASN A 37 1.60 14.00 14.06
CA ASN A 37 2.41 12.79 13.88
C ASN A 37 1.84 11.60 14.65
N GLU A 38 1.42 11.78 15.91
CA GLU A 38 0.78 10.71 16.68
C GLU A 38 -0.58 10.30 16.11
N SER A 39 -1.33 11.23 15.53
CA SER A 39 -2.60 10.93 14.85
C SER A 39 -2.39 10.16 13.55
N ILE A 40 -1.36 10.51 12.77
CA ILE A 40 -0.94 9.79 11.57
C ILE A 40 -0.51 8.36 11.92
N LYS A 41 0.33 8.17 12.94
CA LYS A 41 0.76 6.84 13.40
C LYS A 41 -0.42 5.97 13.83
N ARG A 42 -1.35 6.53 14.61
CA ARG A 42 -2.57 5.81 15.03
C ARG A 42 -3.40 5.38 13.83
N ALA A 43 -3.61 6.27 12.87
CA ALA A 43 -4.36 5.95 11.66
C ALA A 43 -3.65 4.90 10.80
N GLN A 44 -2.32 4.97 10.67
CA GLN A 44 -1.51 3.97 9.98
C GLN A 44 -1.66 2.59 10.63
N GLN A 45 -1.56 2.51 11.96
CA GLN A 45 -1.71 1.26 12.71
C GLN A 45 -3.13 0.68 12.59
N ALA A 46 -4.14 1.55 12.65
CA ALA A 46 -5.53 1.17 12.46
C ALA A 46 -5.78 0.63 11.04
N LEU A 47 -5.18 1.26 10.02
CA LEU A 47 -5.26 0.81 8.63
C LEU A 47 -4.55 -0.54 8.43
N LYS A 48 -3.33 -0.72 8.95
CA LYS A 48 -2.62 -2.01 8.90
C LYS A 48 -3.44 -3.10 9.57
N THR A 49 -4.01 -2.84 10.74
CA THR A 49 -4.87 -3.81 11.45
C THR A 49 -6.11 -4.18 10.64
N HIS A 50 -6.77 -3.18 10.04
CA HIS A 50 -7.94 -3.40 9.19
C HIS A 50 -7.59 -4.25 7.96
N LEU A 51 -6.51 -3.90 7.25
CA LEU A 51 -6.08 -4.59 6.03
C LEU A 51 -5.56 -6.00 6.32
N LYS A 52 -4.85 -6.20 7.42
CA LYS A 52 -4.46 -7.53 7.90
C LYS A 52 -5.71 -8.40 8.07
N ARG A 53 -6.66 -7.98 8.92
CA ARG A 53 -7.90 -8.75 9.17
C ARG A 53 -8.70 -9.04 7.89
N LYS A 54 -8.69 -8.11 6.93
CA LYS A 54 -9.41 -8.24 5.66
C LYS A 54 -8.78 -9.27 4.71
N PHE A 55 -7.45 -9.43 4.74
CA PHE A 55 -6.71 -10.23 3.75
C PHE A 55 -5.94 -11.41 4.36
N GLU A 56 -5.97 -11.58 5.68
CA GLU A 56 -5.33 -12.69 6.39
C GLU A 56 -5.93 -14.05 5.99
N CYS A 57 -7.21 -14.08 5.62
CA CYS A 57 -7.90 -15.30 5.18
C CYS A 57 -8.39 -15.20 3.73
N ILE A 58 -8.36 -16.32 3.02
CA ILE A 58 -9.01 -16.50 1.73
C ILE A 58 -10.12 -17.56 1.83
N PHE A 59 -11.11 -17.47 0.95
CA PHE A 59 -12.16 -18.49 0.81
C PHE A 59 -11.97 -19.20 -0.53
N GLU A 60 -11.71 -20.50 -0.47
CA GLU A 60 -11.59 -21.35 -1.66
C GLU A 60 -12.94 -21.98 -2.01
N GLY A 61 -13.44 -21.72 -3.22
CA GLY A 61 -14.67 -22.35 -3.72
C GLY A 61 -15.97 -21.93 -2.99
N LEU A 62 -16.91 -22.88 -2.86
CA LEU A 62 -18.20 -22.70 -2.17
C LEU A 62 -18.12 -22.99 -0.66
N ALA A 63 -16.91 -23.18 -0.11
CA ALA A 63 -16.73 -23.44 1.31
C ALA A 63 -17.27 -22.22 2.08
N LYS A 64 -18.44 -22.43 2.71
CA LYS A 64 -19.06 -21.48 3.62
C LYS A 64 -18.06 -21.11 4.71
N GLN A 65 -18.29 -19.96 5.34
CA GLN A 65 -17.41 -19.27 6.29
C GLN A 65 -16.96 -20.07 7.54
N ASP A 66 -17.19 -21.38 7.60
CA ASP A 66 -16.94 -22.22 8.76
C ASP A 66 -15.44 -22.57 8.93
N HIS A 67 -14.63 -22.52 7.86
CA HIS A 67 -13.18 -22.77 7.93
C HIS A 67 -12.39 -21.79 7.04
N PRO A 68 -12.01 -20.60 7.56
CA PRO A 68 -11.15 -19.68 6.83
C PRO A 68 -9.72 -20.23 6.71
N THR A 69 -9.18 -20.27 5.49
CA THR A 69 -7.78 -20.66 5.24
C THR A 69 -6.88 -19.43 5.32
N LEU A 70 -5.79 -19.50 6.08
CA LEU A 70 -4.82 -18.41 6.15
C LEU A 70 -4.07 -18.27 4.82
N LEU A 71 -4.10 -17.06 4.24
CA LEU A 71 -3.45 -16.81 2.95
C LEU A 71 -1.96 -17.17 2.99
N ASN A 72 -1.29 -16.87 4.10
CA ASN A 72 0.14 -17.16 4.28
C ASN A 72 0.47 -18.67 4.29
N GLU A 73 -0.47 -19.55 4.61
CA GLU A 73 -0.23 -21.00 4.66
C GLU A 73 -0.30 -21.65 3.29
N ILE A 74 -1.06 -21.06 2.36
CA ILE A 74 -1.30 -21.60 1.03
C ILE A 74 -0.64 -20.80 -0.09
N TYR A 75 -0.19 -19.58 0.19
CA TYR A 75 0.37 -18.71 -0.82
C TYR A 75 1.69 -19.30 -1.33
N THR A 76 1.74 -19.53 -2.64
CA THR A 76 2.95 -19.91 -3.35
C THR A 76 3.43 -18.70 -4.16
N GLU A 77 4.74 -18.49 -4.19
CA GLU A 77 5.32 -17.36 -4.92
C GLU A 77 4.97 -17.47 -6.41
N LEU A 78 4.36 -16.41 -6.94
CA LEU A 78 3.95 -16.37 -8.33
C LEU A 78 5.15 -16.05 -9.23
N TYR A 79 5.20 -16.69 -10.39
CA TYR A 79 6.15 -16.33 -11.43
C TYR A 79 5.66 -15.09 -12.19
N ILE A 80 6.03 -13.91 -11.69
CA ILE A 80 5.70 -12.62 -12.32
C ILE A 80 6.89 -12.20 -13.20
N THR A 81 6.60 -11.76 -14.42
CA THR A 81 7.61 -11.25 -15.35
C THR A 81 7.26 -9.85 -15.83
N GLU A 82 8.25 -9.10 -16.33
CA GLU A 82 8.00 -7.81 -16.95
C GLU A 82 7.14 -7.98 -18.20
N GLY A 83 5.99 -7.29 -18.24
CA GLY A 83 5.13 -7.30 -19.41
C GLY A 83 5.75 -6.52 -20.57
N GLY A 84 5.83 -7.14 -21.76
CA GLY A 84 6.22 -6.42 -22.98
C GLY A 84 5.24 -5.29 -23.33
N SER A 85 5.71 -4.29 -24.09
CA SER A 85 4.94 -3.15 -24.63
C SER A 85 3.80 -3.54 -25.62
N GLY A 86 3.35 -4.79 -25.64
CA GLY A 86 2.31 -5.29 -26.53
C GLY A 86 0.95 -4.68 -26.19
N GLY A 87 0.32 -4.06 -27.20
CA GLY A 87 -1.00 -3.44 -27.12
C GLY A 87 -2.09 -4.38 -26.62
N VAL A 88 -3.21 -3.78 -26.19
CA VAL A 88 -4.37 -4.44 -25.56
C VAL A 88 -5.10 -5.41 -26.51
N ASN A 89 -4.73 -5.48 -27.79
CA ASN A 89 -5.40 -6.29 -28.79
C ASN A 89 -4.49 -7.42 -29.32
N ASN A 90 -4.60 -8.61 -28.72
CA ASN A 90 -4.05 -9.87 -29.23
C ASN A 90 -4.90 -11.00 -28.66
N GLU A 91 -6.02 -11.28 -29.32
CA GLU A 91 -7.14 -12.07 -28.81
C GLU A 91 -6.82 -13.53 -28.41
N HIS A 92 -5.61 -14.05 -28.65
CA HIS A 92 -5.21 -15.41 -28.24
C HIS A 92 -3.75 -15.50 -27.72
N GLU A 93 -3.57 -16.16 -26.58
CA GLU A 93 -2.27 -16.45 -25.93
C GLU A 93 -1.28 -17.18 -26.86
N VAL A 94 -1.79 -18.00 -27.78
CA VAL A 94 -0.99 -18.70 -28.80
C VAL A 94 -0.13 -17.72 -29.61
N ARG A 95 -0.66 -16.55 -29.97
CA ARG A 95 0.09 -15.53 -30.72
C ARG A 95 1.17 -14.86 -29.87
N GLN A 96 0.98 -14.79 -28.54
CA GLN A 96 2.00 -14.27 -27.62
C GLN A 96 3.15 -15.28 -27.47
N ILE A 97 2.85 -16.59 -27.38
CA ILE A 97 3.86 -17.66 -27.37
C ILE A 97 4.64 -17.69 -28.68
N GLU A 98 3.98 -17.56 -29.83
CA GLU A 98 4.66 -17.51 -31.14
C GLU A 98 5.54 -16.26 -31.30
N THR A 99 5.10 -15.12 -30.77
CA THR A 99 5.89 -13.87 -30.81
C THR A 99 7.07 -13.92 -29.82
N ALA A 100 6.89 -14.53 -28.65
CA ALA A 100 7.94 -14.74 -27.65
C ALA A 100 8.97 -15.80 -28.11
N SER A 101 8.51 -16.88 -28.76
CA SER A 101 9.36 -17.93 -29.35
C SER A 101 10.30 -17.38 -30.44
N LYS A 102 9.86 -16.37 -31.20
CA LYS A 102 10.71 -15.65 -32.17
C LYS A 102 11.75 -14.74 -31.49
N ARG A 103 11.53 -14.30 -30.24
CA ARG A 103 12.53 -13.60 -29.43
C ARG A 103 13.39 -14.63 -28.68
N LYS A 104 14.25 -15.33 -29.41
CA LYS A 104 15.31 -16.12 -28.78
C LYS A 104 16.12 -15.21 -27.85
N THR A 105 16.30 -15.66 -26.60
CA THR A 105 17.30 -15.17 -25.62
C THR A 105 17.13 -13.75 -25.06
N THR A 106 16.02 -13.46 -24.39
CA THR A 106 16.06 -12.53 -23.25
C THR A 106 15.53 -13.32 -22.05
N GLN A 107 16.38 -13.59 -21.06
CA GLN A 107 15.93 -14.24 -19.83
C GLN A 107 14.83 -13.34 -19.23
N GLU A 108 13.60 -13.82 -19.23
CA GLU A 108 12.52 -13.14 -18.52
C GLU A 108 12.95 -13.03 -17.06
N THR A 109 13.12 -11.81 -16.58
CA THR A 109 13.52 -11.58 -15.21
C THR A 109 12.30 -11.80 -14.33
N ALA A 110 12.36 -12.80 -13.47
CA ALA A 110 11.33 -13.03 -12.47
C ALA A 110 11.32 -11.85 -11.47
N ILE A 111 10.13 -11.36 -11.17
CA ILE A 111 9.89 -10.26 -10.23
C ILE A 111 9.15 -10.86 -9.04
N LEU A 112 9.69 -10.66 -7.83
CA LEU A 112 8.98 -11.08 -6.61
C LEU A 112 7.76 -10.18 -6.39
N CYS A 113 6.68 -10.73 -5.82
CA CYS A 113 5.45 -9.97 -5.63
C CYS A 113 5.68 -8.68 -4.79
N ASN A 114 6.58 -8.75 -3.81
CA ASN A 114 6.93 -7.60 -2.97
C ASN A 114 7.91 -6.62 -3.63
N ASP A 115 8.44 -6.95 -4.81
CA ASP A 115 9.43 -6.15 -5.53
C ASP A 115 8.85 -5.43 -6.74
N ILE A 116 7.54 -5.49 -6.96
CA ILE A 116 6.86 -4.95 -8.16
C ILE A 116 7.06 -3.43 -8.37
N PHE A 117 7.39 -2.67 -7.32
CA PHE A 117 7.70 -1.23 -7.41
C PHE A 117 9.20 -0.94 -7.39
N LYS A 118 10.05 -1.94 -7.18
CA LYS A 118 11.50 -1.76 -7.20
C LYS A 118 11.98 -1.54 -8.64
N PRO A 119 12.96 -0.64 -8.87
CA PRO A 119 13.51 -0.44 -10.20
C PRO A 119 14.10 -1.74 -10.76
N LEU A 120 13.77 -2.05 -12.02
CA LEU A 120 14.38 -3.17 -12.73
C LEU A 120 15.84 -2.89 -13.08
N PRO A 121 16.67 -3.92 -13.35
CA PRO A 121 18.05 -3.74 -13.77
C PRO A 121 18.17 -2.74 -14.94
N GLY A 122 18.96 -1.68 -14.77
CA GLY A 122 19.16 -0.64 -15.78
C GLY A 122 18.14 0.51 -15.74
N GLN A 123 17.07 0.42 -14.95
CA GLN A 123 16.14 1.54 -14.73
C GLN A 123 16.60 2.42 -13.56
N LYS A 124 16.76 3.73 -13.83
CA LYS A 124 17.08 4.74 -12.79
C LYS A 124 15.85 5.43 -12.21
N LYS A 125 14.71 5.36 -12.90
CA LYS A 125 13.47 6.02 -12.48
C LYS A 125 12.66 5.09 -11.58
N PRO A 126 12.05 5.60 -10.50
CA PRO A 126 11.18 4.79 -9.65
C PRO A 126 9.91 4.39 -10.40
N ILE A 127 9.45 3.16 -10.17
CA ILE A 127 8.18 2.66 -10.72
C ILE A 127 7.05 3.27 -9.89
N ARG A 128 6.15 4.00 -10.55
CA ARG A 128 4.98 4.64 -9.91
C ARG A 128 3.66 3.91 -10.17
N THR A 129 3.64 3.03 -11.17
CA THR A 129 2.42 2.37 -11.62
C THR A 129 2.75 1.00 -12.17
N VAL A 130 1.98 0.00 -11.74
CA VAL A 130 2.09 -1.40 -12.17
C VAL A 130 0.72 -1.85 -12.67
N LEU A 131 0.69 -2.56 -13.80
CA LEU A 131 -0.52 -3.22 -14.31
C LEU A 131 -0.24 -4.70 -14.44
N THR A 132 -0.89 -5.52 -13.61
CA THR A 132 -0.78 -6.98 -13.69
C THR A 132 -1.72 -7.50 -14.78
N LYS A 133 -1.15 -8.19 -15.77
CA LYS A 133 -1.87 -8.84 -16.85
C LYS A 133 -1.77 -10.36 -16.71
N GLY A 134 -2.80 -11.08 -17.16
CA GLY A 134 -2.84 -12.53 -17.12
C GLY A 134 -4.26 -13.06 -17.22
N ILE A 135 -4.41 -14.36 -17.40
CA ILE A 135 -5.70 -15.03 -17.59
C ILE A 135 -6.58 -14.96 -16.33
N ALA A 136 -7.88 -15.19 -16.48
CA ALA A 136 -8.78 -15.32 -15.34
C ALA A 136 -8.32 -16.47 -14.43
N GLY A 137 -8.44 -16.31 -13.11
CA GLY A 137 -8.05 -17.35 -12.15
C GLY A 137 -6.54 -17.46 -11.85
N ILE A 138 -5.64 -16.82 -12.61
CA ILE A 138 -4.18 -16.95 -12.41
C ILE A 138 -3.62 -16.32 -11.12
N GLY A 139 -4.48 -15.78 -10.25
CA GLY A 139 -4.04 -15.22 -8.96
C GLY A 139 -3.75 -13.71 -8.94
N LYS A 140 -4.14 -12.93 -9.97
CA LYS A 140 -3.94 -11.46 -9.99
C LYS A 140 -4.50 -10.72 -8.76
N THR A 141 -5.68 -11.12 -8.28
CA THR A 141 -6.27 -10.52 -7.08
C THR A 141 -5.57 -11.00 -5.82
N VAL A 142 -5.21 -12.29 -5.77
CA VAL A 142 -4.52 -12.91 -4.62
C VAL A 142 -3.13 -12.32 -4.43
N SER A 143 -2.41 -12.00 -5.51
CA SER A 143 -1.10 -11.34 -5.44
C SER A 143 -1.19 -9.94 -4.83
N VAL A 144 -2.21 -9.16 -5.20
CA VAL A 144 -2.47 -7.84 -4.61
C VAL A 144 -2.80 -7.99 -3.12
N GLN A 145 -3.64 -8.95 -2.74
CA GLN A 145 -3.97 -9.23 -1.34
C GLN A 145 -2.73 -9.62 -0.54
N LYS A 146 -1.88 -10.48 -1.09
CA LYS A 146 -0.63 -10.91 -0.47
C LYS A 146 0.34 -9.76 -0.24
N PHE A 147 0.57 -8.92 -1.24
CA PHE A 147 1.39 -7.70 -1.12
C PHE A 147 0.91 -6.81 0.04
N ILE A 148 -0.40 -6.60 0.15
CA ILE A 148 -1.01 -5.78 1.21
C ILE A 148 -0.87 -6.46 2.58
N LEU A 149 -1.06 -7.78 2.64
CA LEU A 149 -0.93 -8.54 3.89
C LEU A 149 0.50 -8.47 4.42
N ASP A 150 1.51 -8.69 3.57
CA ASP A 150 2.92 -8.60 3.97
C ASP A 150 3.30 -7.19 4.46
N TRP A 151 2.75 -6.15 3.83
CA TRP A 151 2.90 -4.78 4.32
C TRP A 151 2.22 -4.55 5.68
N ALA A 152 1.00 -5.06 5.85
CA ALA A 152 0.23 -4.91 7.08
C ALA A 152 0.85 -5.68 8.26
N GLU A 153 1.52 -6.79 7.98
CA GLU A 153 2.25 -7.61 8.96
C GLU A 153 3.67 -7.10 9.27
N GLY A 154 4.14 -6.07 8.56
CA GLY A 154 5.47 -5.51 8.77
C GLY A 154 6.60 -6.27 8.06
N LYS A 155 6.28 -7.21 7.15
CA LYS A 155 7.25 -8.09 6.50
C LYS A 155 7.95 -7.43 5.31
N ALA A 156 7.25 -6.58 4.57
CA ALA A 156 7.77 -5.95 3.35
C ALA A 156 7.22 -4.52 3.17
N ASN A 157 7.86 -3.74 2.29
CA ASN A 157 7.39 -2.42 1.83
C ASN A 157 7.12 -1.41 2.95
N GLN A 158 7.87 -1.46 4.07
CA GLN A 158 7.65 -0.56 5.22
C GLN A 158 8.10 0.89 4.97
N ASP A 159 8.73 1.14 3.82
CA ASP A 159 8.94 2.47 3.26
C ASP A 159 7.64 3.13 2.75
N VAL A 160 6.56 2.37 2.62
CA VAL A 160 5.23 2.88 2.23
C VAL A 160 4.41 3.22 3.48
N ASP A 161 4.03 4.49 3.61
CA ASP A 161 3.25 4.97 4.76
C ASP A 161 1.82 4.41 4.79
N PHE A 162 1.13 4.43 3.66
CA PHE A 162 -0.28 4.03 3.54
C PHE A 162 -0.54 3.21 2.27
N ILE A 163 -1.37 2.17 2.39
CA ILE A 163 -1.92 1.44 1.24
C ILE A 163 -3.44 1.49 1.29
N PHE A 164 -4.06 1.90 0.19
CA PHE A 164 -5.52 1.97 0.07
C PHE A 164 -6.02 1.03 -1.03
N THR A 165 -6.89 0.09 -0.65
CA THR A 165 -7.57 -0.79 -1.60
C THR A 165 -8.85 -0.17 -2.12
N LEU A 166 -8.94 0.03 -3.44
CA LEU A 166 -10.13 0.56 -4.10
C LEU A 166 -10.71 -0.50 -5.05
N PRO A 167 -11.73 -1.26 -4.61
CA PRO A 167 -12.33 -2.31 -5.44
C PRO A 167 -13.09 -1.70 -6.63
N PHE A 168 -12.58 -1.92 -7.85
CA PHE A 168 -13.17 -1.38 -9.09
C PHE A 168 -14.65 -1.76 -9.28
N ARG A 169 -15.05 -2.97 -8.84
CA ARG A 169 -16.45 -3.40 -8.88
C ARG A 169 -17.34 -2.44 -8.10
N ASP A 170 -16.96 -2.10 -6.87
CA ASP A 170 -17.74 -1.23 -6.00
C ASP A 170 -17.63 0.24 -6.40
N LEU A 171 -16.49 0.66 -6.97
CA LEU A 171 -16.32 1.98 -7.57
C LEU A 171 -17.25 2.17 -8.77
N ASN A 172 -17.39 1.13 -9.61
CA ASN A 172 -18.24 1.19 -10.80
C ASN A 172 -19.73 1.35 -10.46
N LEU A 173 -20.16 1.01 -9.25
CA LEU A 173 -21.52 1.22 -8.76
C LEU A 173 -21.76 2.65 -8.24
N LYS A 174 -20.71 3.47 -8.06
CA LYS A 174 -20.79 4.81 -7.46
C LYS A 174 -20.71 5.95 -8.50
N LYS A 175 -21.00 5.65 -9.76
CA LYS A 175 -20.84 6.58 -10.90
C LYS A 175 -21.79 7.77 -10.89
N GLU A 176 -22.89 7.68 -10.17
CA GLU A 176 -23.96 8.69 -10.15
C GLU A 176 -23.67 9.89 -9.25
N ARG A 177 -22.61 9.82 -8.43
CA ARG A 177 -22.23 10.90 -7.52
C ARG A 177 -20.74 11.22 -7.67
N ALA A 178 -20.41 12.50 -7.69
CA ALA A 178 -19.03 12.96 -7.59
C ALA A 178 -18.51 12.74 -6.16
N PHE A 179 -17.34 12.12 -6.04
CA PHE A 179 -16.61 11.97 -4.78
C PHE A 179 -15.25 12.67 -4.91
N SER A 180 -14.84 13.41 -3.88
CA SER A 180 -13.42 13.74 -3.73
C SER A 180 -12.63 12.50 -3.32
N LEU A 181 -11.32 12.48 -3.59
CA LEU A 181 -10.45 11.39 -3.15
C LEU A 181 -10.59 11.14 -1.64
N MET A 182 -10.63 12.21 -0.86
CA MET A 182 -10.76 12.13 0.58
C MET A 182 -12.10 11.52 1.02
N GLN A 183 -13.21 11.89 0.38
CA GLN A 183 -14.52 11.27 0.64
C GLN A 183 -14.50 9.77 0.30
N LEU A 184 -13.84 9.40 -0.80
CA LEU A 184 -13.70 8.01 -1.21
C LEU A 184 -12.88 7.20 -0.20
N LEU A 185 -11.74 7.74 0.23
CA LEU A 185 -10.88 7.11 1.23
C LEU A 185 -11.61 6.93 2.56
N GLN A 186 -12.32 7.95 3.05
CA GLN A 186 -13.09 7.85 4.30
C GLN A 186 -14.29 6.89 4.21
N HIS A 187 -14.80 6.64 3.01
CA HIS A 187 -15.86 5.66 2.78
C HIS A 187 -15.33 4.22 2.91
N TYR A 188 -14.19 3.90 2.29
CA TYR A 188 -13.59 2.56 2.37
C TYR A 188 -12.76 2.35 3.66
N PHE A 189 -12.24 3.42 4.24
CA PHE A 189 -11.36 3.41 5.41
C PHE A 189 -11.85 4.44 6.45
N PRO A 190 -12.92 4.12 7.21
CA PRO A 190 -13.47 5.02 8.22
C PRO A 190 -12.45 5.45 9.30
N GLN A 191 -11.39 4.66 9.50
CA GLN A 191 -10.31 4.94 10.45
C GLN A 191 -9.55 6.23 10.12
N LEU A 192 -9.61 6.70 8.87
CA LEU A 192 -8.98 7.96 8.43
C LEU A 192 -9.75 9.21 8.85
N LYS A 193 -10.96 9.08 9.41
CA LYS A 193 -11.74 10.24 9.88
C LYS A 193 -11.06 10.97 11.04
N GLU A 194 -10.26 10.26 11.84
CA GLU A 194 -9.55 10.83 13.00
C GLU A 194 -8.39 11.76 12.60
N ILE A 195 -7.81 11.60 11.40
CA ILE A 195 -6.72 12.46 10.92
C ILE A 195 -7.23 13.88 10.66
N LYS A 196 -8.48 14.02 10.19
CA LYS A 196 -9.07 15.33 9.88
C LYS A 196 -9.35 16.18 11.10
N SER A 197 -9.62 15.58 12.26
CA SER A 197 -9.96 16.34 13.47
C SER A 197 -8.80 17.17 14.02
N VAL A 198 -7.58 16.99 13.49
CA VAL A 198 -6.37 17.76 13.85
C VAL A 198 -6.17 18.94 12.89
N GLU A 199 -6.69 18.86 11.67
CA GLU A 199 -6.81 19.99 10.75
C GLU A 199 -8.11 20.73 11.09
N GLY A 200 -8.06 21.53 12.16
CA GLY A 200 -9.17 22.39 12.54
C GLY A 200 -9.70 23.20 11.34
N ASP A 201 -11.03 23.29 11.30
CA ASP A 201 -11.82 24.09 10.37
C ASP A 201 -11.10 25.38 9.93
N GLN A 202 -10.57 25.36 8.71
CA GLN A 202 -10.30 26.54 7.90
C GLN A 202 -10.69 26.23 6.46
N VAL A 203 -11.98 26.39 6.15
CA VAL A 203 -12.58 27.44 5.30
C VAL A 203 -14.08 27.17 5.22
#